data_AF-R5X411-F1
#
_entry.id   AF-R5X411-F1
#
_cell.length_a   1.000
_cell.length_b   1.000
_cell.length_c   1.000
_cell.angle_alpha   90.00
_cell.angle_beta   90.00
_cell.angle_gamma   90.00
#
_symmetry.space_group_name_H-M   'P 1'
#
loop_
_entity.id
_entity.type
_entity.pdbx_description
1 polymer ?
#
loop_
_entity_poly.entity_id
_entity_poly.type
_entity_poly.pdbx_seq_one_letter_code
_entity_poly.pdbx_strand_id
1 'polypeptide(L)'
;MYLYDKIRKEIFFPFYFEVGNGDYLAIELEKENYGKIVYLSHDGGDGHGHYLADNFKELLNNWSKVGCVGGDDWQWEPFYTEGKGIDPECENAKLWREYIFNNIRK
;
A
#
# COMPACT_ATOMS: atom_id res chain seq x y z
N MET A 1 4.99 -19.57 10.85
CA MET A 1 5.83 -18.41 11.18
C MET A 1 7.27 -18.78 10.89
N TYR A 2 7.67 -18.60 9.64
CA TYR A 2 8.99 -19.01 9.17
C TYR A 2 10.05 -18.06 9.72
N LEU A 3 11.32 -18.50 9.82
CA LEU A 3 12.45 -17.66 10.24
C LEU A 3 12.51 -16.33 9.45
N TYR A 4 12.05 -16.37 8.21
CA TYR A 4 11.88 -15.22 7.30
C TYR A 4 10.90 -14.15 7.84
N ASP A 5 9.78 -14.55 8.46
CA ASP A 5 8.83 -13.62 9.10
C ASP A 5 9.45 -12.89 10.30
N LYS A 6 10.39 -13.56 10.99
CA LYS A 6 11.04 -13.00 12.18
C LYS A 6 12.06 -11.94 11.80
N ILE A 7 12.87 -12.19 10.77
CA ILE A 7 13.81 -11.21 10.20
C ILE A 7 13.03 -10.04 9.60
N ARG A 8 11.94 -10.30 8.86
CA ARG A 8 11.03 -9.24 8.39
C ARG A 8 10.53 -8.39 9.54
N LYS A 9 10.18 -8.94 10.70
CA LYS A 9 9.66 -8.15 11.84
C LYS A 9 10.71 -7.28 12.56
N GLU A 10 12.00 -7.55 12.37
CA GLU A 10 13.08 -6.69 12.89
C GLU A 10 13.31 -5.47 11.99
N ILE A 11 13.02 -5.62 10.69
CA ILE A 11 13.24 -4.60 9.65
C ILE A 11 11.92 -3.87 9.31
N PHE A 12 10.78 -4.52 9.50
CA PHE A 12 9.47 -4.07 9.08
C PHE A 12 8.41 -4.29 10.15
N PHE A 13 7.51 -3.33 10.34
CA PHE A 13 6.34 -3.47 11.18
C PHE A 13 5.06 -3.56 10.33
N PRO A 14 4.44 -4.75 10.17
CA PRO A 14 3.17 -4.91 9.47
C PRO A 14 2.01 -4.29 10.26
N PHE A 15 1.10 -3.55 9.60
CA PHE A 15 0.05 -2.80 10.33
C PHE A 15 -1.35 -2.80 9.71
N TYR A 16 -1.59 -3.49 8.59
CA TYR A 16 -2.93 -3.47 7.96
C TYR A 16 -3.29 -4.82 7.32
N PHE A 17 -4.59 -5.15 7.44
CA PHE A 17 -5.31 -6.36 6.97
C PHE A 17 -4.43 -7.45 6.36
N GLU A 18 -4.28 -8.55 7.11
CA GLU A 18 -3.89 -9.83 6.51
C GLU A 18 -4.93 -10.16 5.42
N VAL A 19 -4.51 -10.13 4.14
CA VAL A 19 -5.36 -10.53 3.00
C VAL A 19 -5.65 -12.05 3.03
N GLY A 20 -5.26 -12.74 4.12
CA GLY A 20 -5.34 -14.18 4.33
C GLY A 20 -4.27 -14.98 3.58
N ASN A 21 -3.51 -14.33 2.69
CA ASN A 21 -2.44 -14.94 1.90
C ASN A 21 -1.03 -14.72 2.50
N GLY A 22 -0.89 -13.80 3.46
CA GLY A 22 0.39 -13.47 4.11
C GLY A 22 1.09 -12.23 3.56
N ASP A 23 0.44 -11.45 2.69
CA ASP A 23 0.95 -10.17 2.21
C ASP A 23 0.68 -9.06 3.23
N TYR A 24 1.55 -8.05 3.25
CA TYR A 24 1.48 -6.96 4.22
C TYR A 24 1.77 -5.60 3.62
N LEU A 25 1.05 -4.59 4.12
CA LEU A 25 1.57 -3.22 4.20
C LEU A 25 2.41 -3.09 5.47
N ALA A 26 3.62 -2.57 5.32
CA ALA A 26 4.59 -2.52 6.41
C ALA A 26 5.31 -1.19 6.52
N ILE A 27 5.66 -0.81 7.76
CA ILE A 27 6.52 0.33 8.07
C ILE A 27 7.96 -0.15 8.09
N GLU A 28 8.82 0.48 7.33
CA GLU A 28 10.27 0.26 7.38
C GLU A 28 10.87 0.78 8.70
N LEU A 29 11.72 -0.03 9.32
CA LEU A 29 12.34 0.25 10.62
C LEU A 29 13.84 0.53 10.51
N GLU A 30 14.45 0.28 9.34
CA GLU A 30 15.85 0.63 9.10
C GLU A 30 16.06 2.13 9.03
N LYS A 31 17.19 2.59 9.55
CA LYS A 31 17.44 4.02 9.82
C LYS A 31 17.31 4.90 8.57
N GLU A 32 17.79 4.41 7.42
CA GLU A 32 17.83 5.15 6.16
C GLU A 32 16.44 5.41 5.58
N ASN A 33 15.47 4.57 5.91
CA ASN A 33 14.12 4.59 5.35
C ASN A 33 13.02 4.56 6.43
N TYR A 34 13.39 4.82 7.68
CA TYR A 34 12.51 4.66 8.84
C TYR A 34 11.19 5.40 8.65
N GLY A 35 10.08 4.67 8.84
CA GLY A 35 8.74 5.21 8.74
C GLY A 35 8.11 5.10 7.35
N LYS A 36 8.89 4.85 6.29
CA LYS A 36 8.35 4.64 4.94
C LYS A 36 7.44 3.42 4.91
N ILE A 37 6.42 3.49 4.06
CA ILE A 37 5.48 2.40 3.86
C ILE A 37 5.88 1.60 2.63
N VAL A 38 5.93 0.28 2.77
CA VAL A 38 6.21 -0.65 1.67
C VAL A 38 5.19 -1.78 1.63
N TYR A 39 5.07 -2.40 0.46
CA TYR A 39 4.35 -3.66 0.29
C TYR A 39 5.30 -4.85 0.42
N LEU A 40 4.88 -5.88 1.16
CA LEU A 40 5.63 -7.11 1.37
C LEU A 40 4.78 -8.32 1.00
N SER A 41 4.92 -8.84 -0.22
CA SER A 41 4.29 -10.13 -0.56
C SER A 41 4.95 -11.32 0.16
N HIS A 42 4.20 -12.37 0.46
CA HIS A 42 4.62 -13.60 1.12
C HIS A 42 5.45 -14.52 0.22
N ASP A 43 5.22 -14.46 -1.10
CA ASP A 43 5.82 -15.31 -2.12
C ASP A 43 6.84 -14.58 -3.01
N GLY A 44 7.00 -13.27 -2.84
CA GLY A 44 7.91 -12.44 -3.62
C GLY A 44 7.36 -12.04 -5.01
N GLY A 45 6.04 -11.96 -5.17
CA GLY A 45 5.37 -11.48 -6.38
C GLY A 45 5.71 -10.04 -6.76
N ASP A 46 5.17 -9.57 -7.90
CA ASP A 46 5.62 -8.35 -8.58
C ASP A 46 5.54 -7.08 -7.72
N GLY A 47 4.52 -6.96 -6.86
CA GLY A 47 4.42 -5.82 -5.94
C GLY A 47 5.49 -5.80 -4.83
N HIS A 48 6.19 -6.91 -4.57
CA HIS A 48 7.07 -7.06 -3.41
C HIS A 48 8.17 -5.97 -3.36
N GLY A 49 8.24 -5.26 -2.23
CA GLY A 49 9.21 -4.19 -1.99
C GLY A 49 8.80 -2.82 -2.55
N HIS A 50 7.63 -2.69 -3.18
CA HIS A 50 7.16 -1.40 -3.66
C HIS A 50 6.99 -0.38 -2.52
N TYR A 51 7.51 0.82 -2.74
CA TYR A 51 7.32 1.98 -1.88
C TYR A 51 5.92 2.56 -2.08
N LEU A 52 5.17 2.81 -1.01
CA LEU A 52 3.78 3.26 -1.11
C LEU A 52 3.52 4.66 -0.55
N ALA A 53 4.32 5.12 0.42
CA ALA A 53 4.25 6.46 1.02
C ALA A 53 5.45 6.73 1.94
N ASP A 54 5.76 8.00 2.21
CA ASP A 54 6.89 8.38 3.07
C ASP A 54 6.62 8.07 4.55
N ASN A 55 5.34 7.98 4.92
CA ASN A 55 4.92 7.67 6.28
C ASN A 55 3.47 7.19 6.33
N PHE A 56 3.08 6.63 7.47
CA PHE A 56 1.74 6.09 7.67
C PHE A 56 0.63 7.16 7.53
N LYS A 57 0.89 8.41 7.95
CA LYS A 57 -0.09 9.50 7.79
C LYS A 57 -0.32 9.81 6.31
N GLU A 58 0.74 9.85 5.51
CA GLU A 58 0.63 10.07 4.07
C GLU A 58 -0.08 8.93 3.37
N LEU A 59 0.23 7.68 3.72
CA LEU A 59 -0.51 6.51 3.24
C LEU A 59 -2.01 6.70 3.51
N LEU A 60 -2.42 6.94 4.75
CA LEU A 60 -3.85 7.10 5.08
C LEU A 60 -4.51 8.25 4.30
N ASN A 61 -3.81 9.36 4.12
CA ASN A 61 -4.32 10.51 3.37
C ASN A 61 -4.50 10.21 1.87
N ASN A 62 -3.55 9.53 1.25
CA ASN A 62 -3.60 9.22 -0.18
C ASN A 62 -4.55 8.05 -0.45
N TRP A 63 -4.48 7.02 0.40
CA TRP A 63 -5.26 5.81 0.26
C TRP A 63 -6.75 6.04 0.46
N SER A 64 -7.13 6.89 1.41
CA SER A 64 -8.55 7.28 1.60
C SER A 64 -9.14 7.99 0.38
N LYS A 65 -8.34 8.73 -0.40
CA LYS A 65 -8.80 9.42 -1.63
C LYS A 65 -9.01 8.48 -2.81
N VAL A 66 -8.50 7.26 -2.73
CA VAL A 66 -8.77 6.18 -3.69
C VAL A 66 -9.71 5.13 -3.09
N GLY A 67 -10.37 5.44 -1.98
CA GLY A 67 -11.39 4.59 -1.36
C GLY A 67 -10.85 3.47 -0.47
N CYS A 68 -9.62 3.61 0.05
CA CYS A 68 -8.95 2.58 0.84
C CYS A 68 -9.00 1.22 0.14
N VAL A 69 -8.56 1.20 -1.13
CA VAL A 69 -8.43 -0.04 -1.93
C VAL A 69 -7.67 -1.11 -1.14
N GLY A 70 -7.92 -2.39 -1.39
CA GLY A 70 -7.42 -3.45 -0.51
C GLY A 70 -5.88 -3.54 -0.39
N GLY A 71 -5.43 -4.43 0.50
CA GLY A 71 -4.02 -4.55 0.89
C GLY A 71 -3.13 -5.33 -0.08
N ASP A 72 -3.71 -5.99 -1.09
CA ASP A 72 -3.01 -6.80 -2.09
C ASP A 72 -2.54 -5.94 -3.29
N ASP A 73 -1.51 -6.38 -4.01
CA ASP A 73 -0.84 -5.57 -5.03
C ASP A 73 -1.76 -5.08 -6.15
N TRP A 74 -2.48 -6.00 -6.79
CA TRP A 74 -3.44 -5.71 -7.86
C TRP A 74 -4.58 -4.76 -7.44
N GLN A 75 -4.80 -4.56 -6.13
CA GLN A 75 -5.85 -3.68 -5.61
C GLN A 75 -5.40 -2.22 -5.58
N TRP A 76 -4.13 -1.95 -5.24
CA TRP A 76 -3.59 -0.59 -5.19
C TRP A 76 -2.78 -0.21 -6.43
N GLU A 77 -2.29 -1.18 -7.20
CA GLU A 77 -1.50 -0.98 -8.43
C GLU A 77 -2.16 -0.01 -9.43
N PRO A 78 -3.48 -0.04 -9.67
CA PRO A 78 -4.11 0.92 -10.58
C PRO A 78 -3.95 2.38 -10.15
N PHE A 79 -3.67 2.63 -8.87
CA PHE A 79 -3.49 3.97 -8.30
C PHE A 79 -2.02 4.29 -7.97
N TYR A 80 -1.10 3.39 -8.31
CA TYR A 80 0.32 3.56 -8.06
C TYR A 80 0.98 4.47 -9.09
N THR A 81 1.95 5.26 -8.65
CA THR A 81 2.88 5.98 -9.53
C THR A 81 4.29 5.82 -9.01
N GLU A 82 5.20 5.37 -9.89
CA GLU A 82 6.59 5.13 -9.56
C GLU A 82 7.25 6.38 -8.91
N GLY A 83 7.94 6.16 -7.79
CA GLY A 83 8.57 7.22 -7.00
C GLY A 83 7.61 8.10 -6.17
N LYS A 84 6.29 7.95 -6.32
CA LYS A 84 5.28 8.62 -5.49
C LYS A 84 4.53 7.66 -4.55
N GLY A 85 4.36 6.41 -4.94
CA GLY A 85 3.54 5.44 -4.21
C GLY A 85 2.08 5.51 -4.64
N ILE A 86 1.15 5.39 -3.68
CA ILE A 86 -0.30 5.55 -3.95
C ILE A 86 -0.56 7.02 -4.32
N ASP A 87 -0.81 7.29 -5.60
CA ASP A 87 -1.00 8.63 -6.15
C ASP A 87 -2.51 8.93 -6.30
N PRO A 88 -3.08 9.77 -5.41
CA PRO A 88 -4.49 10.12 -5.50
C PRO A 88 -4.79 11.04 -6.68
N GLU A 89 -3.79 11.57 -7.39
CA GLU A 89 -3.94 12.48 -8.53
C GLU A 89 -3.64 11.81 -9.87
N CYS A 90 -3.37 10.50 -9.88
CA CYS A 90 -3.26 9.73 -11.11
C CYS A 90 -4.60 9.69 -11.87
N GLU A 91 -4.54 9.35 -13.15
CA GLU A 91 -5.73 9.34 -14.02
C GLU A 91 -6.81 8.39 -13.50
N ASN A 92 -6.41 7.18 -13.09
CA ASN A 92 -7.33 6.20 -12.53
C ASN A 92 -8.00 6.68 -11.23
N ALA A 93 -7.28 7.39 -10.37
CA ALA A 93 -7.83 7.95 -9.14
C ALA A 93 -8.89 9.03 -9.41
N LYS A 94 -8.66 9.88 -10.43
CA LYS A 94 -9.62 10.90 -10.88
C LYS A 94 -10.87 10.25 -11.45
N LEU A 95 -10.72 9.30 -12.38
CA LEU A 95 -11.81 8.55 -12.98
C LEU A 95 -12.61 7.79 -11.92
N TRP A 96 -11.93 7.15 -10.96
CA TRP A 96 -12.56 6.45 -9.85
C TRP A 96 -13.46 7.38 -9.02
N ARG A 97 -12.93 8.52 -8.58
CA ARG A 97 -13.72 9.49 -7.80
C ARG A 97 -14.87 10.05 -8.62
N GLU A 98 -14.63 10.43 -9.87
CA GLU A 98 -15.69 10.92 -10.76
C GLU A 98 -16.82 9.89 -10.88
N TYR A 99 -16.46 8.63 -11.17
CA TYR A 99 -17.43 7.54 -11.33
C TYR A 99 -18.24 7.31 -10.05
N ILE A 100 -17.57 7.13 -8.91
CA ILE A 100 -18.20 6.85 -7.62
C ILE A 100 -19.12 8.01 -7.21
N PHE A 101 -18.66 9.26 -7.26
CA PHE A 101 -19.47 10.39 -6.78
C PHE A 101 -20.57 10.81 -7.77
N ASN A 102 -20.41 10.59 -9.07
CA ASN A 102 -21.43 10.95 -10.05
C ASN A 102 -22.50 9.86 -10.26
N ASN A 103 -22.21 8.60 -9.92
CA ASN A 103 -23.16 7.49 -10.13
C ASN A 103 -23.84 6.98 -8.85
N ILE A 104 -23.37 7.35 -7.65
CA ILE A 104 -24.02 6.93 -6.38
C ILE A 104 -25.27 7.78 -6.04
N ARG A 105 -25.48 8.92 -6.70
CA ARG A 105 -26.63 9.83 -6.44
C ARG A 105 -27.77 9.75 -7.46
N LYS A 106 -27.89 8.65 -8.22
CA LYS A 106 -29.04 8.42 -9.12
C LYS A 106 -29.94 7.32 -8.61
#